data_AF-X4ZFB0-F1
#
_entry.id   AF-X4ZFB0-F1
#
_cell.length_a   1.000
_cell.length_b   1.000
_cell.length_c   1.000
_cell.angle_alpha   90.00
_cell.angle_beta   90.00
_cell.angle_gamma   90.00
#
_symmetry.space_group_name_H-M   'P 1'
#
loop_
_entity.id
_entity.type
_entity.pdbx_description
1 polymer ?
#
loop_
_entity_poly.entity_id
_entity_poly.type
_entity_poly.pdbx_seq_one_letter_code
_entity_poly.pdbx_strand_id
1 'polypeptide(L)'
;MAVAEIDVLKQQQAEIQEQKRLVENRLVLVDQGQGAWDRESLKAEIQALDDENNAIGNKISEIEYTQKQQEKTAEIEAQHEVRVAESTKEIAYIFDNLDFGVPTKELFLNFTEEKAQASYEYVRSMLEAAVVEREKVSLLKIKELEEKNASLESENAKIQEKYDVSTQENGRLSLELSAAKLQITDAESKRDAAAAALEEVNKQLEQAKSWNDDLQKQIAVGASAAAKVVDVVDARQKYMEERRKEEETKPVIYDIQALDMKKSRFSAKLAETDETVEFGYLERGKYRVVTPEQAGTFRAEYLAKQQAAAEAEHVGADSNGSVAMEEQPVTVPAFQGDDSTTGGVDQTDAGTPVADKTVEERLQALELAVFGTKEEAA
;
A
#
# COMPACT_ATOMS: atom_id res chain seq x y z
N MET A 1 80.46 -2.54 -8.21
CA MET A 1 81.23 -2.56 -9.47
C MET A 1 80.49 -3.35 -10.56
N ALA A 2 80.01 -4.58 -10.29
CA ALA A 2 79.25 -5.39 -11.27
C ALA A 2 77.95 -4.74 -11.79
N VAL A 3 77.19 -4.02 -10.95
CA VAL A 3 75.95 -3.31 -11.38
C VAL A 3 76.23 -2.25 -12.45
N ALA A 4 77.30 -1.47 -12.28
CA ALA A 4 77.68 -0.46 -13.26
C ALA A 4 78.15 -1.07 -14.59
N GLU A 5 78.71 -2.28 -14.56
CA GLU A 5 79.13 -3.02 -15.76
C GLU A 5 77.92 -3.61 -16.51
N ILE A 6 76.94 -4.16 -15.80
CA ILE A 6 75.66 -4.61 -16.39
C ILE A 6 74.92 -3.44 -17.04
N ASP A 7 74.87 -2.27 -16.40
CA ASP A 7 74.19 -1.10 -16.95
C ASP A 7 74.85 -0.61 -18.24
N VAL A 8 76.18 -0.61 -18.30
CA VAL A 8 76.95 -0.29 -19.52
C VAL A 8 76.68 -1.31 -20.62
N LEU A 9 76.67 -2.62 -20.30
CA LEU A 9 76.38 -3.67 -21.27
C LEU A 9 74.94 -3.60 -21.79
N LYS A 10 73.96 -3.26 -20.94
CA LYS A 10 72.57 -3.03 -21.34
C LYS A 10 72.43 -1.82 -22.26
N GLN A 11 73.18 -0.76 -22.01
CA GLN A 11 73.24 0.39 -22.91
C GLN A 11 73.83 0.02 -24.27
N GLN A 12 74.95 -0.71 -24.30
CA GLN A 12 75.56 -1.21 -25.53
C GLN A 12 74.60 -2.12 -26.31
N GLN A 13 73.86 -2.98 -25.59
CA GLN A 13 72.83 -3.84 -26.19
C GLN A 13 71.72 -3.02 -26.87
N ALA A 14 71.26 -1.94 -26.25
CA ALA A 14 70.25 -1.06 -26.81
C ALA A 14 70.76 -0.33 -28.06
N GLU A 15 72.01 0.14 -28.04
CA GLU A 15 72.65 0.78 -29.20
C GLU A 15 72.76 -0.19 -30.39
N ILE A 16 73.13 -1.45 -30.16
CA ILE A 16 73.21 -2.49 -31.21
C ILE A 16 71.82 -2.80 -31.78
N GLN A 17 70.78 -2.87 -30.94
CA GLN A 17 69.41 -3.07 -31.40
C GLN A 17 68.90 -1.89 -32.25
N GLU A 18 69.27 -0.66 -31.88
CA GLU A 18 68.94 0.51 -32.69
C GLU A 18 69.65 0.48 -34.04
N GLN A 19 70.95 0.15 -34.07
CA GLN A 19 71.70 -0.04 -35.31
C GLN A 19 71.08 -1.12 -36.19
N LYS A 20 70.70 -2.26 -35.61
CA LYS A 20 70.03 -3.35 -36.33
C LYS A 20 68.75 -2.87 -36.99
N ARG A 21 67.91 -2.14 -36.25
CA ARG A 21 66.66 -1.56 -36.79
C ARG A 21 66.91 -0.62 -37.97
N LEU A 22 67.97 0.18 -37.92
CA LEU A 22 68.35 1.06 -39.04
C LEU A 22 68.77 0.26 -40.28
N VAL A 23 69.52 -0.83 -40.11
CA VAL A 23 69.95 -1.71 -41.19
C VAL A 23 68.77 -2.50 -41.78
N GLU A 24 67.85 -2.99 -40.93
CA GLU A 24 66.60 -3.63 -41.36
C GLU A 24 65.72 -2.69 -42.19
N ASN A 25 65.59 -1.42 -41.77
CA ASN A 25 64.87 -0.42 -42.56
C ASN A 25 65.50 -0.20 -43.94
N ARG A 26 66.85 -0.19 -44.03
CA ARG A 26 67.56 -0.12 -45.32
C ARG A 26 67.29 -1.35 -46.18
N LEU A 27 67.27 -2.55 -45.58
CA LEU A 27 66.95 -3.80 -46.28
C LEU A 27 65.54 -3.77 -46.87
N VAL A 28 64.56 -3.25 -46.13
CA VAL A 28 63.18 -3.07 -46.62
C VAL A 28 63.14 -2.13 -47.83
N LEU A 29 63.87 -1.02 -47.80
CA LEU A 29 63.95 -0.08 -48.93
C LEU A 29 64.58 -0.73 -50.17
N VAL A 30 65.63 -1.55 -49.99
CA VAL A 30 66.22 -2.35 -51.08
C VAL A 30 65.21 -3.34 -51.65
N ASP A 31 64.47 -4.05 -50.79
CA ASP A 31 63.46 -5.03 -51.23
C ASP A 31 62.26 -4.37 -51.96
N GLN A 32 62.02 -3.07 -51.73
CA GLN A 32 61.04 -2.25 -52.47
C GLN A 32 61.58 -1.64 -53.78
N GLY A 33 62.85 -1.91 -54.12
CA GLY A 33 63.52 -1.34 -55.30
C GLY A 33 63.95 0.12 -55.12
N GLN A 34 63.91 0.64 -53.88
CA GLN A 34 64.25 2.01 -53.51
C GLN A 34 65.60 2.05 -52.76
N GLY A 35 66.68 1.58 -53.38
CA GLY A 35 68.00 1.62 -52.76
C GLY A 35 69.11 1.04 -53.64
N ALA A 36 70.31 1.59 -53.52
CA ALA A 36 71.52 1.13 -54.22
C ALA A 36 72.44 0.29 -53.32
N TRP A 37 71.97 -0.11 -52.13
CA TRP A 37 72.74 -0.95 -51.21
C TRP A 37 72.71 -2.41 -51.64
N ASP A 38 73.82 -3.10 -51.42
CA ASP A 38 73.90 -4.53 -51.67
C ASP A 38 73.12 -5.32 -50.61
N ARG A 39 72.22 -6.18 -51.07
CA ARG A 39 71.30 -6.95 -50.21
C ARG A 39 72.04 -7.97 -49.35
N GLU A 40 73.07 -8.62 -49.90
CA GLU A 40 73.84 -9.62 -49.18
C GLU A 40 74.67 -8.98 -48.07
N SER A 41 75.28 -7.83 -48.35
CA SER A 41 75.98 -7.01 -47.35
C SER A 41 75.08 -6.59 -46.17
N LEU A 42 73.88 -6.08 -46.43
CA LEU A 42 72.93 -5.70 -45.36
C LEU A 42 72.50 -6.91 -44.50
N LYS A 43 72.31 -8.08 -45.12
CA LYS A 43 72.01 -9.31 -44.38
C LYS A 43 73.18 -9.76 -43.51
N ALA A 44 74.41 -9.65 -44.01
CA ALA A 44 75.61 -9.96 -43.24
C ALA A 44 75.80 -8.99 -42.05
N GLU A 45 75.50 -7.70 -42.24
CA GLU A 45 75.53 -6.70 -41.17
C GLU A 45 74.50 -6.97 -40.07
N ILE A 46 73.27 -7.36 -40.45
CA ILE A 46 72.23 -7.78 -39.49
C ILE A 46 72.70 -9.01 -38.70
N GLN A 47 73.28 -10.01 -39.38
CA GLN A 47 73.79 -11.22 -38.71
C GLN A 47 74.92 -10.90 -37.73
N ALA A 48 75.84 -10.01 -38.09
CA ALA A 48 76.93 -9.58 -37.21
C ALA A 48 76.41 -8.86 -35.96
N LEU A 49 75.41 -7.98 -36.12
CA LEU A 49 74.75 -7.30 -34.99
C LEU A 49 73.98 -8.28 -34.10
N ASP A 50 73.38 -9.32 -34.67
CA ASP A 50 72.74 -10.39 -33.90
C ASP A 50 73.75 -11.21 -33.09
N ASP A 51 74.89 -11.56 -33.68
CA ASP A 51 75.96 -12.27 -32.98
C ASP A 51 76.54 -11.43 -31.83
N GLU A 52 76.71 -10.11 -32.03
CA GLU A 52 77.18 -9.18 -30.99
C GLU A 52 76.16 -8.99 -29.86
N ASN A 53 74.88 -8.84 -30.20
CA ASN A 53 73.79 -8.75 -29.24
C ASN A 53 73.67 -10.03 -28.38
N ASN A 54 73.84 -11.20 -29.01
CA ASN A 54 73.87 -12.48 -28.30
C ASN A 54 75.09 -12.59 -27.37
N ALA A 55 76.27 -12.13 -27.80
CA ALA A 55 77.47 -12.13 -26.97
C ALA A 55 77.33 -11.23 -25.73
N ILE A 56 76.72 -10.04 -25.88
CA ILE A 56 76.43 -9.15 -24.76
C ILE A 56 75.39 -9.76 -23.83
N GLY A 57 74.32 -10.36 -24.36
CA GLY A 57 73.31 -11.05 -23.56
C GLY A 57 73.89 -12.18 -22.70
N ASN A 58 74.83 -12.95 -23.26
CA ASN A 58 75.54 -14.00 -22.52
C ASN A 58 76.40 -13.42 -21.38
N LYS A 59 77.13 -12.33 -21.63
CA LYS A 59 77.94 -11.65 -20.60
C LYS A 59 77.09 -11.08 -19.47
N ILE A 60 75.97 -10.44 -19.79
CA ILE A 60 75.02 -9.94 -18.78
C ILE A 60 74.54 -11.09 -17.91
N SER A 61 74.14 -12.21 -18.53
CA SER A 61 73.65 -13.39 -17.81
C SER A 61 74.72 -13.98 -16.87
N GLU A 62 75.98 -14.03 -17.29
CA GLU A 62 77.10 -14.51 -16.47
C GLU A 62 77.38 -13.58 -15.28
N ILE A 63 77.38 -12.26 -15.49
CA ILE A 63 77.59 -11.29 -14.41
C ILE A 63 76.41 -11.32 -13.43
N GLU A 64 75.16 -11.38 -13.91
CA GLU A 64 73.98 -11.50 -13.04
C GLU A 64 74.00 -12.80 -12.23
N TYR A 65 74.44 -13.91 -12.82
CA TYR A 65 74.60 -15.18 -12.12
C TYR A 65 75.67 -15.10 -11.01
N THR A 66 76.83 -14.55 -11.32
CA THR A 66 77.93 -14.41 -10.33
C THR A 66 77.56 -13.45 -9.20
N GLN A 67 76.89 -12.33 -9.50
CA GLN A 67 76.39 -11.40 -8.50
C GLN A 67 75.38 -12.08 -7.56
N LYS A 68 74.44 -12.85 -8.11
CA LYS A 68 73.46 -13.58 -7.31
C LYS A 68 74.10 -14.60 -6.38
N GLN A 69 75.18 -15.26 -6.81
CA GLN A 69 75.93 -16.16 -5.94
C GLN A 69 76.65 -15.41 -4.82
N GLN A 70 77.28 -14.27 -5.13
CA GLN A 70 77.93 -13.41 -4.12
C GLN A 70 76.94 -12.88 -3.09
N GLU A 71 75.76 -12.42 -3.53
CA GLU A 71 74.69 -11.97 -2.64
C GLU A 71 74.21 -13.08 -1.72
N LYS A 72 74.00 -14.30 -2.24
CA LYS A 72 73.65 -15.47 -1.42
C LYS A 72 74.73 -15.81 -0.40
N THR A 73 76.00 -15.78 -0.78
CA THR A 73 77.09 -16.07 0.16
C THR A 73 77.18 -14.99 1.25
N ALA A 74 77.03 -13.72 0.89
CA ALA A 74 77.02 -12.63 1.85
C ALA A 74 75.81 -12.70 2.80
N GLU A 75 74.64 -13.09 2.30
CA GLU A 75 73.44 -13.32 3.12
C GLU A 75 73.66 -14.46 4.11
N ILE A 76 74.24 -15.59 3.67
CA ILE A 76 74.56 -16.72 4.53
C ILE A 76 75.58 -16.32 5.61
N GLU A 77 76.62 -15.57 5.24
CA GLU A 77 77.63 -15.07 6.18
C GLU A 77 77.01 -14.13 7.22
N ALA A 78 76.15 -13.20 6.80
CA ALA A 78 75.44 -12.30 7.70
C ALA A 78 74.51 -13.07 8.66
N GLN A 79 73.76 -14.06 8.16
CA GLN A 79 72.92 -14.92 8.99
C GLN A 79 73.76 -15.76 9.97
N HIS A 80 74.91 -16.26 9.53
CA HIS A 80 75.82 -17.02 10.38
C HIS A 80 76.41 -16.14 11.50
N GLU A 81 76.83 -14.90 11.18
CA GLU A 81 77.34 -13.96 12.18
C GLU A 81 76.29 -13.63 13.24
N VAL A 82 75.04 -13.39 12.84
CA VAL A 82 73.93 -13.18 13.77
C VAL A 82 73.71 -14.43 14.65
N ARG A 83 73.68 -15.62 14.05
CA ARG A 83 73.49 -16.88 14.80
C ARG A 83 74.62 -17.15 15.78
N VAL A 84 75.87 -16.87 15.40
CA VAL A 84 77.02 -16.99 16.31
C VAL A 84 76.92 -15.97 17.44
N ALA A 85 76.54 -14.72 17.16
CA ALA A 85 76.37 -13.71 18.19
C ALA A 85 75.24 -14.06 19.17
N GLU A 86 74.12 -14.59 18.69
CA GLU A 86 73.00 -15.07 19.52
C GLU A 86 73.39 -16.30 20.34
N SER A 87 74.03 -17.30 19.73
CA SER A 87 74.52 -18.48 20.43
C SER A 87 75.55 -18.13 21.50
N THR A 88 76.45 -17.18 21.22
CA THR A 88 77.44 -16.69 22.20
C THR A 88 76.76 -16.02 23.39
N LYS A 89 75.68 -15.24 23.15
CA LYS A 89 74.88 -14.65 24.23
C LYS A 89 74.15 -15.71 25.05
N GLU A 90 73.57 -16.72 24.41
CA GLU A 90 72.92 -17.82 25.13
C GLU A 90 73.90 -18.64 25.95
N ILE A 91 75.08 -18.96 25.41
CA ILE A 91 76.14 -19.68 26.13
C ILE A 91 76.59 -18.85 27.34
N ALA A 92 76.84 -17.55 27.16
CA ALA A 92 77.20 -16.66 28.27
C ALA A 92 76.11 -16.63 29.36
N TYR A 93 74.84 -16.50 28.98
CA TYR A 93 73.72 -16.54 29.91
C TYR A 93 73.61 -17.87 30.67
N ILE A 94 73.86 -19.00 29.99
CA ILE A 94 73.85 -20.31 30.64
C ILE A 94 75.02 -20.42 31.63
N PHE A 95 76.23 -20.01 31.24
CA PHE A 95 77.41 -20.03 32.11
C PHE A 95 77.27 -19.08 33.32
N ASP A 96 76.65 -17.92 33.17
CA ASP A 96 76.42 -16.96 34.26
C ASP A 96 75.41 -17.48 35.29
N ASN A 97 74.48 -18.35 34.87
CA ASN A 97 73.46 -18.93 35.75
C ASN A 97 73.81 -20.34 36.24
N LEU A 98 74.91 -20.93 35.75
CA LEU A 98 75.38 -22.23 36.19
C LEU A 98 76.21 -22.09 37.46
N ASP A 99 75.76 -22.69 38.55
CA ASP A 99 76.58 -22.90 39.73
C ASP A 99 77.39 -24.19 39.55
N PHE A 100 78.70 -24.04 39.33
CA PHE A 100 79.61 -25.17 39.21
C PHE A 100 79.97 -25.81 40.56
N GLY A 101 79.56 -25.23 41.70
CA GLY A 101 79.91 -25.69 43.05
C GLY A 101 81.39 -25.49 43.43
N VAL A 102 82.19 -24.98 42.50
CA VAL A 102 83.62 -24.63 42.64
C VAL A 102 83.85 -23.28 41.96
N PRO A 103 84.79 -22.45 42.46
CA PRO A 103 85.11 -21.18 41.84
C PRO A 103 85.55 -21.40 40.39
N THR A 104 84.95 -20.68 39.45
CA THR A 104 85.22 -20.81 38.01
C THR A 104 86.71 -20.68 37.67
N LYS A 105 87.46 -19.88 38.45
CA LYS A 105 88.92 -19.75 38.33
C LYS A 105 89.67 -21.05 38.62
N GLU A 106 89.19 -21.89 39.54
CA GLU A 106 89.86 -23.14 39.91
C GLU A 106 89.67 -24.24 38.86
N LEU A 107 88.58 -24.20 38.10
CA LEU A 107 88.30 -25.11 36.99
C LEU A 107 89.25 -24.95 35.79
N PHE A 108 89.86 -23.77 35.63
CA PHE A 108 90.75 -23.48 34.49
C PHE A 108 92.24 -23.39 34.87
N LEU A 109 92.59 -23.63 36.14
CA LEU A 109 93.97 -23.72 36.60
C LEU A 109 94.52 -25.13 36.31
N ASN A 110 94.73 -25.41 35.02
CA ASN A 110 95.07 -26.73 34.52
C ASN A 110 96.59 -26.90 34.33
N PHE A 111 97.29 -27.26 35.39
CA PHE A 111 98.77 -27.41 35.37
C PHE A 111 99.27 -28.69 34.68
N THR A 112 98.39 -29.67 34.40
CA THR A 112 98.71 -30.92 33.69
C THR A 112 97.59 -31.28 32.71
N GLU A 113 97.93 -32.02 31.64
CA GLU A 113 96.98 -32.39 30.56
C GLU A 113 95.79 -33.21 31.09
N GLU A 114 96.03 -34.16 32.00
CA GLU A 114 94.97 -34.94 32.66
C GLU A 114 93.99 -34.08 33.47
N LYS A 115 94.48 -33.03 34.15
CA LYS A 115 93.63 -32.10 34.91
C LYS A 115 92.85 -31.18 33.98
N ALA A 116 93.45 -30.77 32.86
CA ALA A 116 92.75 -30.00 31.82
C ALA A 116 91.57 -30.78 31.24
N GLN A 117 91.78 -32.07 30.98
CA GLN A 117 90.75 -32.94 30.43
C GLN A 117 89.63 -33.22 31.44
N ALA A 118 89.96 -33.47 32.71
CA ALA A 118 88.98 -33.65 33.77
C ALA A 118 88.10 -32.40 33.99
N SER A 119 88.69 -31.20 33.97
CA SER A 119 87.94 -29.94 34.07
C SER A 119 87.03 -29.71 32.87
N TYR A 120 87.48 -30.04 31.65
CA TYR A 120 86.66 -29.94 30.44
C TYR A 120 85.47 -30.90 30.48
N GLU A 121 85.71 -32.16 30.85
CA GLU A 121 84.65 -33.16 31.01
C GLU A 121 83.65 -32.78 32.10
N TYR A 122 84.11 -32.19 33.21
CA TYR A 122 83.24 -31.67 34.27
C TYR A 122 82.34 -30.53 33.76
N VAL A 123 82.91 -29.49 33.16
CA VAL A 123 82.15 -28.36 32.61
C VAL A 123 81.17 -28.84 31.53
N ARG A 124 81.60 -29.77 30.67
CA ARG A 124 80.73 -30.38 29.65
C ARG A 124 79.55 -31.12 30.28
N SER A 125 79.80 -31.96 31.29
CA SER A 125 78.73 -32.72 31.95
C SER A 125 77.73 -31.82 32.67
N MET A 126 78.20 -30.75 33.31
CA MET A 126 77.35 -29.75 33.96
C MET A 126 76.52 -28.95 32.95
N LEU A 127 77.12 -28.58 31.81
CA LEU A 127 76.42 -27.91 30.72
C LEU A 127 75.34 -28.82 30.12
N GLU A 128 75.68 -30.09 29.84
CA GLU A 128 74.72 -31.09 29.34
C GLU A 128 73.56 -31.29 30.33
N ALA A 129 73.83 -31.39 31.64
CA ALA A 129 72.79 -31.50 32.66
C ALA A 129 71.88 -30.26 32.73
N ALA A 130 72.46 -29.05 32.65
CA ALA A 130 71.69 -27.81 32.66
C ALA A 130 70.81 -27.64 31.43
N VAL A 131 71.30 -28.04 30.24
CA VAL A 131 70.51 -28.04 29.01
C VAL A 131 69.33 -29.01 29.14
N VAL A 132 69.56 -30.23 29.63
CA VAL A 132 68.48 -31.23 29.82
C VAL A 132 67.42 -30.74 30.81
N GLU A 133 67.82 -30.12 31.93
CA GLU A 133 66.84 -29.59 32.90
C GLU A 133 66.07 -28.40 32.33
N ARG A 134 66.71 -27.50 31.57
CA ARG A 134 66.04 -26.41 30.84
C ARG A 134 65.02 -26.96 29.85
N GLU A 135 65.39 -27.97 29.06
CA GLU A 135 64.49 -28.63 28.11
C GLU A 135 63.29 -29.26 28.81
N LYS A 136 63.51 -29.92 29.95
CA LYS A 136 62.44 -30.51 30.76
C LYS A 136 61.47 -29.46 31.30
N VAL A 137 61.98 -28.35 31.83
CA VAL A 137 61.14 -27.23 32.29
C VAL A 137 60.36 -26.62 31.12
N SER A 138 61.00 -26.46 29.97
CA SER A 138 60.35 -25.98 28.74
C SER A 138 59.22 -26.91 28.32
N LEU A 139 59.46 -28.22 28.29
CA LEU A 139 58.45 -29.23 27.94
C LEU A 139 57.26 -29.23 28.91
N LEU A 140 57.50 -29.07 30.21
CA LEU A 140 56.42 -28.95 31.19
C LEU A 140 55.58 -27.70 30.93
N LYS A 141 56.24 -26.56 30.67
CA LYS A 141 55.54 -25.31 30.35
C LYS A 141 54.76 -25.39 29.04
N ILE A 142 55.29 -26.08 28.03
CA ILE A 142 54.59 -26.37 26.77
C ILE A 142 53.32 -27.18 27.06
N LYS A 143 53.41 -28.25 27.84
CA LYS A 143 52.24 -29.06 28.22
C LYS A 143 51.17 -28.26 28.96
N GLU A 144 51.56 -27.43 29.93
CA GLU A 144 50.62 -26.56 30.64
C GLU A 144 49.93 -25.57 29.70
N LEU A 145 50.67 -25.01 28.73
CA LEU A 145 50.11 -24.11 27.73
C LEU A 145 49.18 -24.84 26.75
N GLU A 146 49.51 -26.07 26.36
CA GLU A 146 48.66 -26.92 25.52
C GLU A 146 47.34 -27.26 26.22
N GLU A 147 47.38 -27.66 27.50
CA GLU A 147 46.18 -27.92 28.30
C GLU A 147 45.31 -26.67 28.44
N LYS A 148 45.93 -25.52 28.68
CA LYS A 148 45.21 -24.25 28.77
C LYS A 148 44.59 -23.85 27.43
N ASN A 149 45.30 -24.04 26.32
CA ASN A 149 44.77 -23.78 24.99
C ASN A 149 43.58 -24.70 24.67
N ALA A 150 43.69 -26.00 24.95
CA ALA A 150 42.59 -26.93 24.77
C ALA A 150 41.35 -26.55 25.60
N SER A 151 41.55 -26.09 26.84
CA SER A 151 40.45 -25.57 27.68
C SER A 151 39.81 -24.32 27.07
N LEU A 152 40.60 -23.37 26.58
CA LEU A 152 40.10 -22.14 25.95
C LEU A 152 39.39 -22.43 24.63
N GLU A 153 39.88 -23.37 23.82
CA GLU A 153 39.21 -23.84 22.60
C GLU A 153 37.84 -24.47 22.92
N SER A 154 37.76 -25.28 23.97
CA SER A 154 36.49 -25.86 24.43
C SER A 154 35.50 -24.78 24.90
N GLU A 155 35.98 -23.76 25.60
CA GLU A 155 35.14 -22.65 26.06
C GLU A 155 34.65 -21.79 24.88
N ASN A 156 35.54 -21.47 23.94
CA ASN A 156 35.19 -20.76 22.71
C ASN A 156 34.15 -21.54 21.89
N ALA A 157 34.28 -22.86 21.77
CA ALA A 157 33.30 -23.69 21.08
C ALA A 157 31.91 -23.62 21.75
N LYS A 158 31.84 -23.65 23.09
CA LYS A 158 30.58 -23.50 23.85
C LYS A 158 29.97 -22.11 23.69
N ILE A 159 30.80 -21.06 23.64
CA ILE A 159 30.32 -19.69 23.41
C ILE A 159 29.78 -19.55 22.00
N GLN A 160 30.47 -20.11 21.00
CA GLN A 160 30.02 -20.11 19.62
C GLN A 160 28.68 -20.85 19.47
N GLU A 161 28.52 -22.02 20.08
CA GLU A 161 27.26 -22.77 20.07
C GLU A 161 26.11 -21.95 20.66
N LYS A 162 26.33 -21.29 21.81
CA LYS A 162 25.33 -20.41 22.41
C LYS A 162 24.97 -19.22 21.51
N TYR A 163 25.96 -18.65 20.83
CA TYR A 163 25.76 -17.54 19.90
C TYR A 163 24.93 -17.99 18.69
N ASP A 164 25.23 -19.16 18.13
CA ASP A 164 24.51 -19.72 16.99
C ASP A 164 23.06 -20.04 17.34
N VAL A 165 22.82 -20.64 18.51
CA VAL A 165 21.46 -20.91 19.04
C VAL A 165 20.69 -19.60 19.23
N SER A 166 21.30 -18.59 19.84
CA SER A 166 20.66 -17.29 20.05
C SER A 166 20.35 -16.57 18.72
N THR A 167 21.24 -16.68 17.74
CA THR A 167 21.04 -16.11 16.40
C THR A 167 19.88 -16.81 15.68
N GLN A 168 19.81 -18.13 15.78
CA GLN A 168 18.71 -18.92 15.23
C GLN A 168 17.37 -18.56 15.89
N GLU A 169 17.34 -18.41 17.21
CA GLU A 169 16.14 -18.03 17.96
C GLU A 169 15.67 -16.61 17.59
N ASN A 170 16.61 -15.66 17.48
CA ASN A 170 16.29 -14.30 17.00
C ASN A 170 15.73 -14.31 15.58
N GLY A 171 16.29 -15.12 14.69
CA GLY A 171 15.74 -15.31 13.34
C GLY A 171 14.31 -15.86 13.37
N ARG A 172 14.05 -16.87 14.22
CA ARG A 172 12.71 -17.46 14.41
C ARG A 172 11.71 -16.43 14.95
N LEU A 173 12.09 -15.68 15.98
CA LEU A 173 11.23 -14.64 16.58
C LEU A 173 10.93 -13.51 15.61
N SER A 174 11.90 -13.12 14.76
CA SER A 174 11.72 -12.12 13.72
C SER A 174 10.67 -12.55 12.68
N LEU A 175 10.71 -13.82 12.25
CA LEU A 175 9.70 -14.40 11.35
C LEU A 175 8.31 -14.50 12.01
N GLU A 176 8.26 -14.89 13.28
CA GLU A 176 7.00 -14.95 14.02
C GLU A 176 6.38 -13.57 14.18
N LEU A 177 7.20 -12.55 14.44
CA LEU A 177 6.78 -11.15 14.53
C LEU A 177 6.27 -10.60 13.20
N SER A 178 6.94 -10.91 12.08
CA SER A 178 6.46 -10.47 10.76
C SER A 178 5.16 -11.15 10.36
N ALA A 179 5.01 -12.45 10.66
CA ALA A 179 3.77 -13.19 10.46
C ALA A 179 2.61 -12.61 11.30
N ALA A 180 2.86 -12.31 12.58
CA ALA A 180 1.88 -11.70 13.46
C ALA A 180 1.46 -10.30 12.97
N LYS A 181 2.41 -9.48 12.50
CA LYS A 181 2.09 -8.17 11.89
C LYS A 181 1.18 -8.30 10.68
N LEU A 182 1.46 -9.26 9.79
CA LEU A 182 0.63 -9.50 8.61
C LEU A 182 -0.80 -9.90 9.00
N GLN A 183 -0.96 -10.76 10.01
CA GLN A 183 -2.27 -11.16 10.53
C GLN A 183 -3.04 -9.98 11.14
N ILE A 184 -2.35 -9.07 11.85
CA ILE A 184 -2.96 -7.85 12.39
C ILE A 184 -3.45 -6.96 11.25
N THR A 185 -2.61 -6.70 10.24
CA THR A 185 -3.01 -5.86 9.10
C THR A 185 -4.19 -6.44 8.31
N ASP A 186 -4.22 -7.77 8.11
CA ASP A 186 -5.37 -8.45 7.50
C ASP A 186 -6.63 -8.33 8.36
N ALA A 187 -6.51 -8.50 9.68
CA ALA A 187 -7.63 -8.35 10.61
C ALA A 187 -8.16 -6.90 10.66
N GLU A 188 -7.27 -5.90 10.65
CA GLU A 188 -7.63 -4.48 10.58
C GLU A 188 -8.36 -4.17 9.27
N SER A 189 -7.85 -4.65 8.14
CA SER A 189 -8.49 -4.48 6.83
C SER A 189 -9.90 -5.09 6.81
N LYS A 190 -10.06 -6.29 7.37
CA LYS A 190 -11.37 -6.95 7.50
C LYS A 190 -12.32 -6.20 8.43
N ARG A 191 -11.81 -5.67 9.55
CA ARG A 191 -12.60 -4.85 10.48
C ARG A 191 -13.10 -3.60 9.78
N ASP A 192 -12.25 -2.90 9.05
CA ASP A 192 -12.60 -1.64 8.39
C ASP A 192 -13.59 -1.89 7.24
N ALA A 193 -13.41 -2.96 6.46
CA ALA A 193 -14.39 -3.39 5.46
C ALA A 193 -15.76 -3.73 6.08
N ALA A 194 -15.77 -4.43 7.22
CA ALA A 194 -17.01 -4.74 7.94
C ALA A 194 -17.69 -3.47 8.50
N ALA A 195 -16.90 -2.52 9.01
CA ALA A 195 -17.41 -1.23 9.49
C ALA A 195 -18.06 -0.42 8.35
N ALA A 196 -17.42 -0.35 7.18
CA ALA A 196 -17.97 0.32 6.00
C ALA A 196 -19.27 -0.36 5.52
N ALA A 197 -19.31 -1.70 5.50
CA ALA A 197 -20.52 -2.44 5.15
C ALA A 197 -21.67 -2.19 6.14
N LEU A 198 -21.38 -2.10 7.44
CA LEU A 198 -22.37 -1.76 8.46
C LEU A 198 -22.90 -0.33 8.29
N GLU A 199 -22.04 0.63 7.95
CA GLU A 199 -22.46 2.01 7.68
C GLU A 199 -23.41 2.08 6.48
N GLU A 200 -23.10 1.36 5.40
CA GLU A 200 -23.95 1.30 4.21
C GLU A 200 -25.31 0.65 4.50
N VAL A 201 -25.32 -0.48 5.23
CA VAL A 201 -26.57 -1.13 5.65
C VAL A 201 -27.40 -0.20 6.53
N ASN A 202 -26.78 0.56 7.44
CA ASN A 202 -27.48 1.55 8.26
C ASN A 202 -28.07 2.68 7.42
N LYS A 203 -27.37 3.18 6.40
CA LYS A 203 -27.91 4.18 5.46
C LYS A 203 -29.12 3.65 4.72
N GLN A 204 -29.06 2.42 4.22
CA GLN A 204 -30.18 1.77 3.54
C GLN A 204 -31.37 1.53 4.49
N LEU A 205 -31.10 1.16 5.75
CA LEU A 205 -32.13 1.01 6.77
C LEU A 205 -32.85 2.34 7.03
N GLU A 206 -32.12 3.44 7.17
CA GLU A 206 -32.72 4.77 7.37
C GLU A 206 -33.53 5.24 6.15
N GLN A 207 -33.05 4.99 4.92
CA GLN A 207 -33.83 5.24 3.71
C GLN A 207 -35.13 4.41 3.69
N ALA A 208 -35.05 3.12 4.01
CA ALA A 208 -36.20 2.23 4.04
C ALA A 208 -37.23 2.64 5.11
N LYS A 209 -36.78 3.11 6.29
CA LYS A 209 -37.65 3.69 7.32
C LYS A 209 -38.36 4.94 6.80
N SER A 210 -37.63 5.86 6.16
CA SER A 210 -38.23 7.06 5.56
C SER A 210 -39.30 6.71 4.53
N TRP A 211 -39.06 5.74 3.65
CA TRP A 211 -40.07 5.28 2.69
C TRP A 211 -41.28 4.65 3.38
N ASN A 212 -41.08 3.89 4.46
CA ASN A 212 -42.19 3.32 5.22
C ASN A 212 -43.05 4.42 5.86
N ASP A 213 -42.43 5.43 6.45
CA ASP A 213 -43.13 6.57 7.04
C ASP A 213 -43.91 7.35 5.98
N ASP A 214 -43.34 7.57 4.80
CA ASP A 214 -44.03 8.25 3.70
C ASP A 214 -45.19 7.42 3.14
N LEU A 215 -45.03 6.11 3.00
CA LEU A 215 -46.12 5.20 2.64
C LEU A 215 -47.23 5.21 3.70
N GLN A 216 -46.90 5.19 4.99
CA GLN A 216 -47.89 5.29 6.06
C GLN A 216 -48.65 6.62 6.02
N LYS A 217 -47.96 7.73 5.77
CA LYS A 217 -48.61 9.04 5.56
C LYS A 217 -49.53 9.01 4.34
N GLN A 218 -49.09 8.44 3.21
CA GLN A 218 -49.92 8.30 2.00
C GLN A 218 -51.16 7.43 2.26
N ILE A 219 -51.01 6.31 2.98
CA ILE A 219 -52.14 5.47 3.39
C ILE A 219 -53.10 6.25 4.30
N ALA A 220 -52.59 7.03 5.26
CA ALA A 220 -53.43 7.85 6.14
C ALA A 220 -54.17 8.97 5.37
N VAL A 221 -53.51 9.62 4.41
CA VAL A 221 -54.14 10.60 3.52
C VAL A 221 -55.18 9.94 2.62
N GLY A 222 -54.86 8.78 2.01
CA GLY A 222 -55.80 8.01 1.21
C GLY A 222 -57.01 7.51 2.02
N ALA A 223 -56.80 7.05 3.24
CA ALA A 223 -57.86 6.61 4.14
C ALA A 223 -58.75 7.78 4.60
N SER A 224 -58.18 8.95 4.89
CA SER A 224 -58.95 10.16 5.22
C SER A 224 -59.70 10.73 4.00
N ALA A 225 -59.14 10.61 2.79
CA ALA A 225 -59.85 10.92 1.55
C ALA A 225 -60.99 9.92 1.27
N ALA A 226 -60.81 8.64 1.59
CA ALA A 226 -61.87 7.62 1.52
C ALA A 226 -62.93 7.80 2.63
N ALA A 227 -62.59 8.39 3.77
CA ALA A 227 -63.56 8.75 4.81
C ALA A 227 -64.43 9.97 4.42
N LYS A 228 -64.02 10.77 3.43
CA LYS A 228 -64.86 11.80 2.78
C LYS A 228 -65.82 11.24 1.71
N VAL A 229 -66.12 9.94 1.75
CA VAL A 229 -67.21 9.35 0.97
C VAL A 229 -68.53 9.73 1.63
N VAL A 230 -69.19 10.74 1.04
CA VAL A 230 -70.61 11.13 1.17
C VAL A 230 -71.22 10.85 2.55
N ASP A 231 -71.30 11.88 3.39
CA ASP A 231 -72.06 11.81 4.63
C ASP A 231 -73.52 11.48 4.29
N VAL A 232 -73.92 10.22 4.51
CA VAL A 232 -75.26 9.69 4.20
C VAL A 232 -76.35 10.47 4.93
N VAL A 233 -75.97 11.17 6.00
CA VAL A 233 -76.84 12.09 6.75
C VAL A 233 -77.26 13.27 5.89
N ASP A 234 -76.34 13.94 5.18
CA ASP A 234 -76.65 15.10 4.32
C ASP A 234 -77.50 14.71 3.11
N ALA A 235 -77.22 13.54 2.52
CA ALA A 235 -78.01 13.02 1.40
C ALA A 235 -79.45 12.67 1.82
N ARG A 236 -79.63 12.09 3.02
CA ARG A 236 -80.95 11.79 3.58
C ARG A 236 -81.73 13.05 3.94
N GLN A 237 -81.06 14.08 4.43
CA GLN A 237 -81.69 15.33 4.84
C GLN A 237 -82.18 16.12 3.62
N LYS A 238 -81.37 16.21 2.56
CA LYS A 238 -81.80 16.77 1.27
C LYS A 238 -82.98 16.02 0.66
N TYR A 239 -82.96 14.68 0.71
CA TYR A 239 -84.08 13.87 0.22
C TYR A 239 -85.39 14.12 0.99
N MET A 240 -85.32 14.26 2.33
CA MET A 240 -86.49 14.56 3.15
C MET A 240 -87.05 15.97 2.90
N GLU A 241 -86.18 16.97 2.69
CA GLU A 241 -86.59 18.34 2.37
C GLU A 241 -87.26 18.44 1.00
N GLU A 242 -86.73 17.75 -0.02
CA GLU A 242 -87.37 17.67 -1.34
C GLU A 242 -88.74 17.00 -1.27
N ARG A 243 -88.84 15.86 -0.55
CA ARG A 243 -90.12 15.18 -0.31
C ARG A 243 -91.15 16.07 0.40
N ARG A 244 -90.71 16.89 1.36
CA ARG A 244 -91.60 17.82 2.07
C ARG A 244 -92.11 18.93 1.13
N LYS A 245 -91.23 19.51 0.30
CA LYS A 245 -91.61 20.51 -0.71
C LYS A 245 -92.55 19.93 -1.76
N GLU A 246 -92.34 18.69 -2.18
CA GLU A 246 -93.26 17.97 -3.07
C GLU A 246 -94.61 17.71 -2.42
N GLU A 247 -94.68 17.41 -1.12
CA GLU A 247 -95.96 17.21 -0.43
C GLU A 247 -96.72 18.52 -0.16
N GLU A 248 -96.01 19.63 0.08
CA GLU A 248 -96.60 20.96 0.25
C GLU A 248 -97.14 21.57 -1.06
N THR A 249 -96.55 21.23 -2.22
CA THR A 249 -96.99 21.74 -3.53
C THR A 249 -98.15 20.97 -4.14
N LYS A 250 -98.55 19.82 -3.56
CA LYS A 250 -99.66 19.02 -4.08
C LYS A 250 -101.01 19.73 -3.88
N PRO A 251 -101.88 19.77 -4.90
CA PRO A 251 -103.21 20.32 -4.75
C PRO A 251 -104.00 19.61 -3.66
N VAL A 252 -104.70 20.40 -2.85
CA VAL A 252 -105.45 19.91 -1.69
C VAL A 252 -106.87 19.55 -2.12
N ILE A 253 -107.32 18.32 -1.82
CA ILE A 253 -108.67 17.83 -2.15
C ILE A 253 -109.43 17.38 -0.90
N TYR A 254 -110.76 17.49 -0.92
CA TYR A 254 -111.65 17.03 0.13
C TYR A 254 -112.92 16.39 -0.49
N ASP A 255 -113.75 15.73 0.34
CA ASP A 255 -115.01 15.09 -0.07
C ASP A 255 -114.84 14.05 -1.19
N ILE A 256 -114.01 13.03 -0.93
CA ILE A 256 -113.68 11.98 -1.91
C ILE A 256 -114.82 10.95 -1.98
N GLN A 257 -115.42 10.78 -3.15
CA GLN A 257 -116.43 9.77 -3.43
C GLN A 257 -115.95 8.79 -4.50
N ALA A 258 -116.23 7.49 -4.32
CA ALA A 258 -115.90 6.50 -5.34
C ALA A 258 -116.98 6.49 -6.42
N LEU A 259 -116.57 6.66 -7.67
CA LEU A 259 -117.47 6.67 -8.84
C LEU A 259 -117.85 5.25 -9.31
N ASP A 260 -117.06 4.25 -8.92
CA ASP A 260 -117.21 2.86 -9.32
C ASP A 260 -117.16 1.95 -8.07
N MET A 261 -117.94 0.87 -8.07
CA MET A 261 -117.93 -0.14 -7.01
C MET A 261 -116.56 -0.81 -6.86
N LYS A 262 -115.76 -0.86 -7.94
CA LYS A 262 -114.37 -1.36 -7.90
C LYS A 262 -113.37 -0.35 -7.34
N LYS A 263 -113.80 0.86 -6.96
CA LYS A 263 -112.96 1.95 -6.42
C LYS A 263 -111.78 2.30 -7.32
N SER A 264 -111.97 2.19 -8.64
CA SER A 264 -110.96 2.48 -9.65
C SER A 264 -110.83 3.99 -9.94
N ARG A 265 -111.96 4.71 -9.83
CA ARG A 265 -112.08 6.16 -10.05
C ARG A 265 -112.75 6.83 -8.86
N PHE A 266 -112.29 8.04 -8.56
CA PHE A 266 -112.78 8.88 -7.48
C PHE A 266 -113.12 10.27 -7.99
N SER A 267 -114.17 10.89 -7.46
CA SER A 267 -114.40 12.32 -7.55
C SER A 267 -114.03 12.97 -6.22
N ALA A 268 -113.44 14.16 -6.26
CA ALA A 268 -113.19 14.98 -5.08
C ALA A 268 -113.30 16.46 -5.44
N LYS A 269 -113.43 17.33 -4.43
CA LYS A 269 -113.43 18.78 -4.61
C LYS A 269 -112.08 19.37 -4.27
N LEU A 270 -111.57 20.29 -5.10
CA LEU A 270 -110.38 21.07 -4.75
C LEU A 270 -110.71 22.03 -3.60
N ALA A 271 -109.86 22.08 -2.59
CA ALA A 271 -110.05 22.98 -1.44
C ALA A 271 -109.98 24.46 -1.84
N GLU A 272 -109.21 24.77 -2.89
CA GLU A 272 -109.00 26.14 -3.37
C GLU A 272 -110.21 26.70 -4.14
N THR A 273 -110.77 25.93 -5.08
CA THR A 273 -111.74 26.43 -6.09
C THR A 273 -113.13 25.77 -6.02
N ASP A 274 -113.33 24.75 -5.19
CA ASP A 274 -114.54 23.93 -5.13
C ASP A 274 -114.90 23.19 -6.44
N GLU A 275 -113.99 23.15 -7.40
CA GLU A 275 -114.16 22.39 -8.63
C GLU A 275 -114.10 20.88 -8.35
N THR A 276 -115.01 20.13 -8.98
CA THR A 276 -115.02 18.67 -8.87
C THR A 276 -114.05 18.08 -9.87
N VAL A 277 -113.07 17.32 -9.38
CA VAL A 277 -112.06 16.64 -10.18
C VAL A 277 -112.20 15.14 -10.05
N GLU A 278 -112.14 14.44 -11.18
CA GLU A 278 -112.13 12.99 -11.25
C GLU A 278 -110.70 12.48 -11.46
N PHE A 279 -110.28 11.48 -10.69
CA PHE A 279 -108.94 10.89 -10.80
C PHE A 279 -108.95 9.38 -10.54
N GLY A 280 -107.96 8.68 -11.08
CA GLY A 280 -107.77 7.24 -10.88
C GLY A 280 -107.08 6.90 -9.55
N TYR A 281 -107.20 5.66 -9.08
CA TYR A 281 -106.57 5.21 -7.81
C TYR A 281 -105.06 5.52 -7.69
N LEU A 282 -104.29 5.31 -8.76
CA LEU A 282 -102.84 5.60 -8.79
C LEU A 282 -102.52 7.10 -8.72
N GLU A 283 -103.46 7.94 -9.15
CA GLU A 283 -103.28 9.39 -9.18
C GLU A 283 -103.64 10.06 -7.85
N ARG A 284 -104.22 9.31 -6.91
CA ARG A 284 -104.52 9.79 -5.56
C ARG A 284 -103.28 10.36 -4.85
N GLY A 285 -102.10 9.81 -5.12
CA GLY A 285 -100.82 10.28 -4.54
C GLY A 285 -100.36 11.67 -5.03
N LYS A 286 -101.00 12.22 -6.06
CA LYS A 286 -100.78 13.59 -6.57
C LYS A 286 -101.51 14.65 -5.75
N TYR A 287 -102.43 14.25 -4.88
CA TYR A 287 -103.27 15.17 -4.11
C TYR A 287 -103.06 14.99 -2.60
N ARG A 288 -103.20 16.08 -1.85
CA ARG A 288 -103.22 16.05 -0.38
C ARG A 288 -104.66 15.99 0.10
N VAL A 289 -105.03 14.94 0.83
CA VAL A 289 -106.40 14.76 1.32
C VAL A 289 -106.57 15.47 2.67
N VAL A 290 -107.54 16.38 2.75
CA VAL A 290 -107.88 17.09 3.99
C VAL A 290 -109.35 16.90 4.34
N THR A 291 -109.68 17.19 5.60
CA THR A 291 -111.07 17.17 6.06
C THR A 291 -111.83 18.41 5.56
N PRO A 292 -113.17 18.35 5.40
CA PRO A 292 -113.96 19.49 4.93
C PRO A 292 -113.81 20.75 5.80
N GLU A 293 -113.59 20.58 7.10
CA GLU A 293 -113.36 21.67 8.06
C GLU A 293 -112.03 22.40 7.81
N GLN A 294 -111.01 21.66 7.35
CA GLN A 294 -109.70 22.21 6.98
C GLN A 294 -109.68 22.80 5.58
N ALA A 295 -110.58 22.38 4.68
CA ALA A 295 -110.69 22.97 3.34
C ALA A 295 -111.03 24.46 3.38
N GLY A 296 -111.80 24.90 4.40
CA GLY A 296 -112.13 26.31 4.61
C GLY A 296 -110.91 27.21 4.85
N THR A 297 -109.87 26.72 5.54
CA THR A 297 -108.65 27.51 5.79
C THR A 297 -107.80 27.66 4.52
N PHE A 298 -107.68 26.60 3.72
CA PHE A 298 -106.97 26.67 2.43
C PHE A 298 -107.65 27.62 1.44
N ARG A 299 -108.98 27.68 1.46
CA ARG A 299 -109.75 28.64 0.66
C ARG A 299 -109.51 30.08 1.09
N ALA A 300 -109.49 30.34 2.40
CA ALA A 300 -109.18 31.66 2.94
C ALA A 300 -107.74 32.08 2.57
N GLU A 301 -106.77 31.17 2.65
CA GLU A 301 -105.39 31.41 2.23
C GLU A 301 -105.26 31.65 0.72
N TYR A 302 -106.00 30.90 -0.11
CA TYR A 302 -106.01 31.08 -1.56
C TYR A 302 -106.60 32.45 -1.96
N LEU A 303 -107.72 32.84 -1.34
CA LEU A 303 -108.32 34.17 -1.55
C LEU A 303 -107.41 35.29 -1.05
N ALA A 304 -106.75 35.10 0.10
CA ALA A 304 -105.76 36.06 0.61
C ALA A 304 -104.54 36.18 -0.31
N LYS A 305 -104.06 35.07 -0.89
CA LYS A 305 -102.99 35.09 -1.90
C LYS A 305 -103.43 35.76 -3.20
N GLN A 306 -104.66 35.54 -3.67
CA GLN A 306 -105.17 36.27 -4.84
C GLN A 306 -105.30 37.77 -4.56
N GLN A 307 -105.77 38.17 -3.38
CA GLN A 307 -105.82 39.58 -2.98
C GLN A 307 -104.41 40.19 -2.87
N ALA A 308 -103.46 39.49 -2.26
CA ALA A 308 -102.08 39.94 -2.17
C ALA A 308 -101.36 39.96 -3.54
N ALA A 309 -101.66 39.03 -4.45
CA ALA A 309 -101.12 39.03 -5.82
C ALA A 309 -101.73 40.15 -6.67
N ALA A 310 -103.03 40.44 -6.51
CA ALA A 310 -103.68 41.58 -7.15
C ALA A 310 -103.19 42.94 -6.60
N GLU A 311 -102.76 43.00 -5.34
CA GLU A 311 -102.09 44.17 -4.75
C GLU A 311 -100.61 44.28 -5.16
N ALA A 312 -99.93 43.15 -5.42
CA ALA A 312 -98.52 43.12 -5.84
C ALA A 312 -98.30 43.38 -7.32
N GLU A 313 -99.30 43.21 -8.19
CA GLU A 313 -99.20 43.49 -9.63
C GLU A 313 -99.24 45.01 -9.95
N HIS A 314 -99.51 45.86 -8.95
CA HIS A 314 -99.56 47.32 -9.11
C HIS A 314 -98.24 48.07 -8.78
N VAL A 315 -97.16 47.36 -8.41
CA VAL A 315 -95.84 47.97 -8.14
C VAL A 315 -94.75 47.23 -8.92
N GLY A 316 -94.84 47.29 -10.25
CA GLY A 316 -93.73 46.97 -11.13
C GLY A 316 -92.76 48.15 -11.23
N ALA A 317 -91.47 47.91 -10.93
CA ALA A 317 -90.33 48.26 -11.79
C ALA A 317 -89.00 48.25 -11.00
N ASP A 318 -88.06 47.47 -11.52
CA ASP A 318 -86.61 47.69 -11.54
C ASP A 318 -85.76 47.49 -10.27
N SER A 319 -85.02 46.37 -10.24
CA SER A 319 -83.60 46.37 -9.86
C SER A 319 -82.92 45.07 -10.27
N ASN A 320 -81.97 45.16 -11.20
CA ASN A 320 -81.14 44.08 -11.72
C ASN A 320 -79.69 44.32 -11.22
N GLY A 321 -79.08 43.36 -10.52
CA GLY A 321 -77.73 43.47 -9.99
C GLY A 321 -76.97 42.15 -10.05
N SER A 322 -76.08 42.02 -11.03
CA SER A 322 -75.21 40.85 -11.30
C SER A 322 -73.91 40.90 -10.49
N VAL A 323 -73.50 39.73 -9.98
CA VAL A 323 -72.31 39.47 -9.14
C VAL A 323 -71.10 39.09 -10.01
N ALA A 324 -69.91 39.63 -9.71
CA ALA A 324 -68.64 39.30 -10.38
C ALA A 324 -67.79 38.33 -9.53
N MET A 325 -67.18 37.35 -10.21
CA MET A 325 -66.36 36.24 -9.70
C MET A 325 -65.03 36.27 -10.45
N GLU A 326 -63.89 36.26 -9.76
CA GLU A 326 -62.58 36.01 -10.36
C GLU A 326 -61.72 35.07 -9.49
N GLU A 327 -61.18 34.05 -10.16
CA GLU A 327 -60.31 32.98 -9.66
C GLU A 327 -58.83 33.35 -9.88
N GLN A 328 -57.93 32.95 -8.96
CA GLN A 328 -56.47 33.02 -9.15
C GLN A 328 -55.89 31.61 -9.45
N PRO A 329 -54.97 31.47 -10.42
CA PRO A 329 -54.27 30.20 -10.68
C PRO A 329 -52.96 30.06 -9.87
N VAL A 330 -52.66 28.82 -9.50
CA VAL A 330 -51.47 28.36 -8.75
C VAL A 330 -50.32 28.04 -9.71
N THR A 331 -49.12 28.56 -9.42
CA THR A 331 -47.87 28.24 -10.14
C THR A 331 -46.98 27.31 -9.31
N VAL A 332 -46.45 26.26 -9.94
CA VAL A 332 -45.53 25.26 -9.33
C VAL A 332 -44.07 25.65 -9.65
N PRO A 333 -43.09 25.53 -8.73
CA PRO A 333 -41.68 25.83 -9.03
C PRO A 333 -40.95 24.68 -9.72
N ALA A 334 -40.06 25.05 -10.64
CA ALA A 334 -39.17 24.18 -11.40
C ALA A 334 -37.93 23.75 -10.61
N PHE A 335 -37.43 22.55 -10.91
CA PHE A 335 -36.12 22.05 -10.52
C PHE A 335 -35.00 22.87 -11.17
N GLN A 336 -33.96 23.20 -10.40
CA GLN A 336 -32.74 23.84 -10.90
C GLN A 336 -31.52 23.10 -10.34
N GLY A 337 -30.62 22.75 -11.27
CA GLY A 337 -29.40 21.99 -11.01
C GLY A 337 -28.24 22.82 -10.47
N ASP A 338 -27.21 22.07 -10.08
CA ASP A 338 -25.99 22.47 -9.40
C ASP A 338 -25.21 23.62 -10.04
N ASP A 339 -24.60 24.47 -9.20
CA ASP A 339 -23.14 24.66 -9.27
C ASP A 339 -22.53 25.30 -8.01
N SER A 340 -21.44 24.65 -7.57
CA SER A 340 -20.19 25.22 -7.05
C SER A 340 -20.14 25.95 -5.69
N THR A 341 -19.42 25.36 -4.72
CA THR A 341 -18.02 25.74 -4.40
C THR A 341 -17.45 25.01 -3.17
N THR A 342 -16.14 24.71 -3.24
CA THR A 342 -15.19 24.26 -2.18
C THR A 342 -15.17 22.76 -1.82
N GLY A 343 -14.06 22.01 -1.90
CA GLY A 343 -12.68 22.31 -2.29
C GLY A 343 -11.80 21.04 -2.23
N GLY A 344 -10.71 21.04 -3.01
CA GLY A 344 -9.45 20.28 -2.84
C GLY A 344 -9.50 18.75 -2.85
N VAL A 345 -8.94 18.12 -3.88
CA VAL A 345 -7.64 17.39 -3.89
C VAL A 345 -7.32 16.97 -5.34
N ASP A 346 -6.03 17.03 -5.65
CA ASP A 346 -5.32 16.80 -6.90
C ASP A 346 -5.92 15.89 -7.98
N GLN A 347 -5.89 16.43 -9.19
CA GLN A 347 -5.81 15.69 -10.44
C GLN A 347 -4.45 14.96 -10.50
N THR A 348 -4.46 13.63 -10.48
CA THR A 348 -3.51 12.86 -11.29
C THR A 348 -4.24 11.75 -12.03
N ASP A 349 -3.82 11.63 -13.27
CA ASP A 349 -4.43 10.91 -14.39
C ASP A 349 -4.40 9.40 -14.18
N ALA A 350 -5.52 8.83 -13.70
CA ALA A 350 -5.73 7.38 -13.64
C ALA A 350 -6.29 6.88 -14.99
N GLY A 351 -5.46 7.01 -16.03
CA GLY A 351 -5.91 6.84 -17.41
C GLY A 351 -4.93 6.09 -18.30
N THR A 352 -4.30 5.01 -17.84
CA THR A 352 -3.60 4.09 -18.76
C THR A 352 -3.99 2.63 -18.52
N PRO A 353 -4.53 1.92 -19.53
CA PRO A 353 -4.85 0.51 -19.40
C PRO A 353 -3.55 -0.30 -19.45
N VAL A 354 -3.01 -0.64 -18.29
CA VAL A 354 -1.84 -1.52 -18.18
C VAL A 354 -2.34 -2.97 -18.07
N ALA A 355 -2.90 -3.48 -19.16
CA ALA A 355 -3.40 -4.86 -19.21
C ALA A 355 -2.30 -5.92 -19.40
N ASP A 356 -1.07 -5.54 -19.78
CA ASP A 356 -0.04 -6.50 -20.22
C ASP A 356 1.36 -6.32 -19.59
N LYS A 357 1.48 -5.84 -18.34
CA LYS A 357 2.79 -5.75 -17.65
C LYS A 357 2.88 -6.70 -16.47
N THR A 358 4.03 -7.37 -16.34
CA THR A 358 4.35 -8.29 -15.23
C THR A 358 4.37 -7.56 -13.89
N VAL A 359 4.12 -8.32 -12.83
CA VAL A 359 3.89 -7.80 -11.47
C VAL A 359 5.06 -6.95 -10.97
N GLU A 360 6.30 -7.27 -11.38
CA GLU A 360 7.48 -6.49 -11.01
C GLU A 360 7.44 -5.05 -11.53
N GLU A 361 6.99 -4.82 -12.77
CA GLU A 361 6.94 -3.47 -13.34
C GLU A 361 5.86 -2.60 -12.69
N ARG A 362 4.78 -3.24 -12.21
CA ARG A 362 3.72 -2.56 -11.45
C ARG A 362 4.21 -2.13 -10.07
N LEU A 363 5.02 -2.97 -9.41
CA LEU A 363 5.59 -2.66 -8.11
C LEU A 363 6.58 -1.48 -8.21
N GLN A 364 7.42 -1.46 -9.25
CA GLN A 364 8.39 -0.41 -9.47
C GLN A 364 7.73 0.95 -9.76
N ALA A 365 6.65 0.97 -10.55
CA ALA A 365 5.89 2.20 -10.80
C ALA A 365 5.18 2.72 -9.53
N LEU A 366 4.70 1.81 -8.68
CA LEU A 366 4.12 2.16 -7.38
C LEU A 366 5.17 2.68 -6.39
N GLU A 367 6.35 2.07 -6.33
CA GLU A 367 7.45 2.58 -5.49
C GLU A 367 7.90 3.97 -5.95
N LEU A 368 7.99 4.22 -7.25
CA LEU A 368 8.37 5.52 -7.78
C LEU A 368 7.32 6.60 -7.45
N ALA A 369 6.04 6.26 -7.53
CA ALA A 369 4.92 7.16 -7.24
C ALA A 369 4.76 7.46 -5.74
N VAL A 370 5.05 6.48 -4.88
CA VAL A 370 4.86 6.61 -3.42
C VAL A 370 6.09 7.24 -2.74
N PHE A 371 7.31 6.92 -3.19
CA PHE A 371 8.52 7.33 -2.47
C PHE A 371 9.27 8.51 -3.11
N GLY A 372 9.01 8.85 -4.37
CA GLY A 372 9.68 9.95 -5.06
C GLY A 372 11.19 9.72 -5.24
N THR A 373 11.76 10.23 -6.32
CA THR A 373 13.20 10.10 -6.58
C THR A 373 14.01 10.84 -5.51
N LYS A 374 14.78 10.09 -4.73
CA LYS A 374 15.82 10.64 -3.85
C LYS A 374 16.98 11.07 -4.74
N GLU A 375 17.02 12.35 -5.14
CA GLU A 375 18.22 12.94 -5.73
C GLU A 375 19.32 12.95 -4.66
N GLU A 376 20.40 12.22 -4.93
CA GLU A 376 21.64 12.25 -4.16
C GLU A 376 22.30 13.63 -4.35
N ALA A 377 22.58 14.29 -3.22
CA ALA A 377 23.41 15.47 -3.17
C ALA A 377 24.86 15.10 -3.55
N ALA A 378 25.39 15.79 -4.57
CA ALA A 378 26.81 15.88 -4.88
C ALA A 378 27.41 17.17 -4.31
#